data_AF-A0AAJ1FB60-F1
#
_entry.id   AF-A0AAJ1FB60-F1
#
_cell.length_a   1.000
_cell.length_b   1.000
_cell.length_c   1.000
_cell.angle_alpha   90.00
_cell.angle_beta   90.00
_cell.angle_gamma   90.00
#
_symmetry.space_group_name_H-M   'P 1'
#
loop_
_entity.id
_entity.type
_entity.pdbx_description
1 polymer ?
#
loop_
_entity_poly.entity_id
_entity_poly.type
_entity_poly.pdbx_seq_one_letter_code
_entity_poly.pdbx_strand_id
1 'polypeptide(L)'
;MTTLLRQLIEHPSIDIVSPFQLSLSHGFETFTCLIRGYGATQGMLIDSDGHKFATYGTEIASLGYGYSCFNIETEGNAQEFIDEVLNGDWGKVGANH
;
A
#
# COMPACT_ATOMS: atom_id res chain seq x y z
N MET A 1 -13.63 -15.19 -9.42
CA MET A 1 -12.30 -14.67 -9.81
C MET A 1 -11.73 -13.98 -8.58
N THR A 2 -10.48 -14.26 -8.21
CA THR A 2 -9.85 -13.74 -6.99
C THR A 2 -9.05 -12.50 -7.36
N THR A 3 -9.37 -11.35 -6.78
CA THR A 3 -8.64 -10.09 -7.01
C THR A 3 -7.21 -10.19 -6.52
N LEU A 4 -6.31 -9.39 -7.08
CA LEU A 4 -4.92 -9.30 -6.64
C LEU A 4 -4.82 -8.96 -5.14
N LEU A 5 -5.62 -7.99 -4.67
CA LEU A 5 -5.73 -7.65 -3.25
C LEU A 5 -6.01 -8.88 -2.37
N ARG A 6 -6.97 -9.72 -2.76
CA ARG A 6 -7.30 -10.92 -2.01
C ARG A 6 -6.17 -11.94 -2.00
N GLN A 7 -5.49 -12.13 -3.13
CA GLN A 7 -4.32 -13.02 -3.20
C GLN A 7 -3.19 -12.53 -2.28
N LEU A 8 -2.97 -11.22 -2.19
CA LEU A 8 -1.95 -10.62 -1.31
C LEU A 8 -2.31 -10.72 0.17
N ILE A 9 -3.59 -10.55 0.53
CA ILE A 9 -4.09 -10.76 1.90
C ILE A 9 -3.87 -12.20 2.35
N GLU A 10 -4.04 -13.17 1.45
CA GLU A 10 -3.84 -14.58 1.73
C GLU A 10 -2.35 -15.00 1.65
N HIS A 11 -1.45 -14.11 1.20
CA HIS A 11 -0.03 -14.43 1.00
C HIS A 11 0.76 -14.34 2.31
N PRO A 12 1.42 -15.44 2.76
CA PRO A 12 2.00 -15.52 4.11
C PRO A 12 3.22 -14.62 4.34
N SER A 13 3.85 -14.12 3.28
CA SER A 13 5.02 -13.24 3.38
C SER A 13 4.70 -11.74 3.33
N ILE A 14 3.42 -11.37 3.16
CA ILE A 14 3.00 -9.98 2.97
C ILE A 14 2.22 -9.52 4.19
N ASP A 15 2.67 -8.43 4.81
CA ASP A 15 1.93 -7.73 5.86
C ASP A 15 1.08 -6.64 5.20
N ILE A 16 -0.21 -6.93 5.07
CA ILE A 16 -1.19 -6.05 4.45
C ILE A 16 -2.39 -5.83 5.37
N VAL A 17 -2.82 -4.58 5.49
CA VAL A 17 -4.04 -4.19 6.22
C VAL A 17 -5.02 -3.63 5.21
N SER A 18 -6.20 -4.23 5.14
CA SER A 18 -7.25 -3.88 4.18
C SER A 18 -8.64 -4.07 4.80
N PRO A 19 -9.53 -3.05 4.78
CA PRO A 19 -9.24 -1.66 4.45
C PRO A 19 -8.31 -1.01 5.48
N PHE A 20 -7.65 0.09 5.12
CA PHE A 20 -6.80 0.83 6.06
C PHE A 20 -7.31 2.25 6.28
N GLN A 21 -7.54 2.62 7.54
CA GLN A 21 -7.96 3.96 7.94
C GLN A 21 -6.77 4.73 8.51
N LEU A 22 -6.47 5.89 7.94
CA LEU A 22 -5.40 6.78 8.40
C LEU A 22 -5.99 8.02 9.07
N SER A 23 -5.44 8.40 10.22
CA SER A 23 -5.74 9.70 10.82
C SER A 23 -4.94 10.78 10.12
N LEU A 24 -5.64 11.77 9.58
CA LEU A 24 -5.11 12.98 8.97
C LEU A 24 -5.61 14.21 9.75
N SER A 25 -5.05 15.37 9.45
CA SER A 25 -5.34 16.65 10.11
C SER A 25 -6.82 17.04 10.06
N HIS A 26 -7.53 16.64 9.01
CA HIS A 26 -8.94 16.94 8.77
C HIS A 26 -9.90 15.83 9.24
N GLY A 27 -9.39 14.73 9.79
CA GLY A 27 -10.19 13.61 10.25
C GLY A 27 -9.58 12.26 9.87
N PHE A 28 -10.43 11.31 9.48
CA PHE A 28 -9.98 9.99 9.05
C PHE A 28 -10.28 9.79 7.57
N GLU A 29 -9.29 9.26 6.85
CA GLU A 29 -9.43 8.86 5.46
C GLU A 29 -9.23 7.35 5.32
N THR A 30 -10.03 6.70 4.48
CA THR A 30 -9.93 5.26 4.25
C THR A 30 -9.29 5.00 2.90
N PHE A 31 -8.22 4.23 2.90
CA PHE A 31 -7.51 3.76 1.71
C PHE A 31 -7.85 2.28 1.45
N THR A 32 -7.72 1.85 0.20
CA THR A 32 -7.95 0.44 -0.18
C THR A 32 -7.11 -0.49 0.68
N CYS A 33 -5.81 -0.26 0.81
CA CYS A 33 -4.97 -1.01 1.74
C CYS A 33 -3.67 -0.28 2.11
N LEU A 34 -2.99 -0.81 3.13
CA LEU A 34 -1.60 -0.50 3.48
C LEU A 34 -0.77 -1.77 3.35
N ILE A 35 0.32 -1.72 2.59
CA ILE A 35 1.34 -2.77 2.53
C ILE A 35 2.57 -2.33 3.33
N ARG A 36 2.93 -3.06 4.37
CA ARG A 36 4.05 -2.72 5.27
C ARG A 36 5.35 -3.39 4.85
N GLY A 37 6.47 -2.80 5.25
CA GLY A 37 7.81 -3.34 5.00
C GLY A 37 8.36 -3.07 3.60
N TYR A 38 7.68 -2.24 2.81
CA TYR A 38 8.07 -1.89 1.45
C TYR A 38 7.97 -0.38 1.22
N GLY A 39 8.82 0.17 0.36
CA GLY A 39 8.82 1.58 -0.04
C GLY A 39 9.19 2.53 1.10
N ALA A 40 8.19 3.05 1.81
CA ALA A 40 8.40 4.01 2.90
C ALA A 40 8.41 3.34 4.28
N THR A 41 8.85 4.11 5.28
CA THR A 41 9.07 3.62 6.66
C THR A 41 7.82 3.00 7.31
N GLN A 42 6.64 3.55 7.06
CA GLN A 42 5.38 3.03 7.57
C GLN A 42 4.66 2.10 6.58
N GLY A 43 5.24 1.89 5.39
CA GLY A 43 4.66 1.15 4.28
C GLY A 43 4.06 2.03 3.18
N MET A 44 3.44 1.37 2.22
CA MET A 44 2.84 1.96 1.02
C MET A 44 1.31 1.89 1.11
N LEU A 45 0.66 3.05 1.08
CA LEU A 45 -0.79 3.16 0.92
C LEU A 45 -1.16 2.95 -0.55
N ILE A 46 -2.23 2.20 -0.78
CA ILE A 46 -2.76 1.96 -2.11
C ILE A 46 -4.21 2.39 -2.13
N ASP A 47 -4.57 3.16 -3.15
CA ASP A 47 -5.94 3.52 -3.48
C ASP A 47 -6.02 3.84 -4.97
N SER A 48 -7.10 3.49 -5.64
CA SER A 48 -7.28 3.82 -7.05
C SER A 48 -7.64 5.30 -7.27
N ASP A 49 -8.15 5.97 -6.24
CA ASP A 49 -8.45 7.39 -6.27
C ASP A 49 -7.19 8.24 -6.09
N GLY A 50 -6.55 8.55 -7.21
CA GLY A 50 -5.38 9.42 -7.26
C GLY A 50 -5.61 10.84 -6.70
N HIS A 51 -6.88 11.31 -6.61
CA HIS A 51 -7.16 12.62 -6.02
C HIS A 51 -6.81 12.66 -4.54
N LYS A 52 -6.99 11.55 -3.80
CA LYS A 52 -6.58 11.47 -2.38
C LYS A 52 -5.10 11.77 -2.20
N PHE A 53 -4.26 11.25 -3.08
CA PHE A 53 -2.82 11.49 -3.02
C PHE A 53 -2.43 12.89 -3.49
N ALA A 54 -3.17 13.46 -4.44
CA ALA A 54 -2.99 14.86 -4.81
C ALA A 54 -3.38 15.82 -3.66
N THR A 55 -4.40 15.48 -2.88
CA THR A 55 -4.88 16.31 -1.76
C THR A 55 -4.06 16.12 -0.49
N TYR A 56 -3.74 14.87 -0.11
CA TYR A 56 -3.15 14.53 1.19
C TYR A 56 -1.70 14.04 1.12
N GLY A 57 -1.11 13.91 -0.07
CA GLY A 57 0.20 13.29 -0.29
C GLY A 57 1.32 13.87 0.58
N THR A 58 1.35 15.19 0.78
CA THR A 58 2.35 15.85 1.64
C THR A 58 2.21 15.43 3.10
N GLU A 59 0.98 15.30 3.61
CA GLU A 59 0.72 14.87 4.98
C GLU A 59 0.99 13.38 5.15
N ILE A 60 0.56 12.56 4.20
CA ILE A 60 0.85 11.12 4.16
C ILE A 60 2.37 10.88 4.22
N ALA A 61 3.14 11.61 3.42
CA ALA A 61 4.60 11.51 3.40
C ALA A 61 5.25 11.98 4.72
N SER A 62 4.73 13.05 5.34
CA SER A 62 5.27 13.53 6.63
C SER A 62 5.00 12.56 7.79
N LEU A 63 3.94 11.76 7.69
CA LEU A 63 3.63 10.65 8.60
C LEU A 63 4.50 9.40 8.32
N GLY A 64 5.34 9.41 7.29
CA GLY A 64 6.28 8.33 6.97
C GLY A 64 5.71 7.24 6.06
N TYR A 65 4.54 7.46 5.46
CA TYR A 65 3.95 6.57 4.46
C TYR A 65 4.36 6.98 3.04
N GLY A 66 4.49 5.99 2.17
CA GLY A 66 4.51 6.19 0.73
C GLY A 66 3.12 5.88 0.17
N TYR A 67 2.90 6.15 -1.11
CA TYR A 67 1.62 5.89 -1.73
C TYR A 67 1.75 5.52 -3.21
N SER A 68 0.76 4.78 -3.71
CA SER A 68 0.62 4.44 -5.13
C SER A 68 -0.85 4.45 -5.54
N CYS A 69 -1.13 5.01 -6.71
CA CYS A 69 -2.46 5.03 -7.32
C CYS A 69 -2.83 3.74 -8.06
N PHE A 70 -2.18 2.62 -7.72
CA PHE A 70 -2.36 1.34 -8.37
C PHE A 70 -3.74 0.74 -8.04
N ASN A 71 -4.47 0.28 -9.06
CA ASN A 71 -5.74 -0.40 -8.85
C ASN A 71 -5.52 -1.88 -8.51
N ILE A 72 -5.40 -2.17 -7.21
CA ILE A 72 -5.11 -3.52 -6.68
C ILE A 72 -6.32 -4.44 -6.60
N GLU A 73 -7.53 -3.91 -6.82
CA GLU A 73 -8.77 -4.68 -6.75
C GLU A 73 -9.13 -5.37 -8.09
N THR A 74 -8.26 -5.27 -9.10
CA THR A 74 -8.42 -6.00 -10.37
C THR A 74 -7.85 -7.41 -10.30
N GLU A 75 -8.02 -8.16 -11.39
CA GLU A 75 -7.31 -9.41 -11.59
C GLU A 75 -5.81 -9.17 -11.73
N GLY A 76 -5.02 -10.15 -11.28
CA GLY A 76 -3.57 -10.09 -11.31
C GLY A 76 -2.96 -11.34 -10.68
N ASN A 77 -1.63 -11.38 -10.65
CA ASN A 77 -0.85 -12.45 -10.03
C ASN A 77 -0.07 -11.87 -8.83
N ALA A 78 -0.32 -12.40 -7.63
CA ALA A 78 0.36 -11.91 -6.43
C ALA A 78 1.89 -12.06 -6.50
N GLN A 79 2.41 -13.15 -7.04
CA GLN A 79 3.85 -13.37 -7.12
C GLN A 79 4.53 -12.38 -8.07
N GLU A 80 3.92 -12.12 -9.23
CA GLU A 80 4.38 -11.10 -10.18
C GLU A 80 4.38 -9.70 -9.54
N PHE A 81 3.32 -9.34 -8.82
CA PHE A 81 3.25 -8.07 -8.09
C PHE A 81 4.33 -7.98 -6.99
N ILE A 82 4.59 -9.07 -6.27
CA ILE A 82 5.63 -9.12 -5.24
C ILE A 82 7.02 -8.93 -5.87
N ASP A 83 7.30 -9.61 -6.97
CA ASP A 83 8.63 -9.59 -7.57
C ASP A 83 8.90 -8.27 -8.31
N GLU A 84 7.95 -7.79 -9.10
CA GLU A 84 8.15 -6.61 -9.94
C GLU A 84 7.88 -5.30 -9.18
N VAL A 85 6.81 -5.23 -8.40
CA VAL A 85 6.40 -4.00 -7.72
C VAL A 85 7.01 -3.91 -6.33
N LEU A 86 6.75 -4.89 -5.46
CA LEU A 86 7.19 -4.79 -4.07
C LEU A 86 8.72 -4.90 -3.94
N ASN A 87 9.34 -5.89 -4.59
CA ASN A 87 10.78 -6.10 -4.51
C ASN A 87 11.54 -5.27 -5.56
N GLY A 88 11.02 -5.16 -6.78
CA GLY A 88 11.69 -4.51 -7.90
C GLY A 88 11.62 -2.99 -7.91
N ASP A 89 10.46 -2.41 -7.61
CA ASP A 89 10.24 -0.96 -7.65
C ASP A 89 10.32 -0.32 -6.26
N TRP A 90 9.47 -0.75 -5.32
CA TRP A 90 9.38 -0.12 -3.99
C TRP A 90 10.54 -0.51 -3.09
N GLY A 91 11.03 -1.74 -3.22
CA GLY A 91 12.07 -2.31 -2.39
C GLY A 91 11.62 -2.56 -0.95
N LYS A 92 12.33 -3.48 -0.27
CA LYS A 92 12.09 -3.76 1.15
C LYS A 92 12.70 -2.68 2.04
N VAL A 93 11.94 -2.24 3.03
CA VAL A 93 12.44 -1.38 4.10
C VAL A 93 12.88 -2.27 5.26
N GLY A 94 14.16 -2.15 5.63
CA GLY A 94 14.78 -3.01 6.62
C GLY A 94 14.02 -3.00 7.95
N ALA A 95 13.67 -4.18 8.43
CA ALA A 95 13.45 -4.39 9.85
C ALA A 95 14.77 -4.06 10.54
N ASN A 96 14.85 -2.89 11.19
CA ASN A 96 15.88 -2.67 12.19
C ASN A 96 15.66 -3.73 13.28
N HIS A 97 16.48 -4.78 13.24
CA HIS A 97 16.67 -5.71 14.34
C HIS A 97 17.68 -5.11 15.31
#